data_AF-A0A378AR87-F1
#
_entry.id   AF-A0A378AR87-F1
#
_cell.length_a   1.000
_cell.length_b   1.000
_cell.length_c   1.000
_cell.angle_alpha   90.00
_cell.angle_beta   90.00
_cell.angle_gamma   90.00
#
_symmetry.space_group_name_H-M   'P 1'
#
loop_
_entity.id
_entity.type
_entity.pdbx_description
1 polymer ?
#
loop_
_entity_poly.entity_id
_entity_poly.type
_entity_poly.pdbx_seq_one_letter_code
_entity_poly.pdbx_strand_id
1 'polypeptide(L)'
;MGSHLMQRLNAFADAFSFFLLWLQNSPVILSLFAGLTLPFIVNLPREERKNAPFWLKSVACVSIFFFIFGTISPLTIQGLSYFFKLLDNNILFRIPLWIMTVTFTTAGLFFHIAARRVLAGEIDNLKHRIIKKTKLERNTRTDVRKVKELLPESIEYNPLDYIDLKKGAFIGLNKDDQPQYITIKEFKTQHAAIIGTTGSGKGVTATVLLYQAILAGEAVFVEDPKDDGWAPHILREACKKAGKKFTLINLNKLNFQLDLLADISHEQLEELFNAGFSLAKKGEASDFYRISDRRAARNTSAIYEKGMTLYDLFNTDFVQSLRQAAPAFFGELEEVALVNSINATNGFSLKEIFDEGGCCYIIGSTRNQKIISAQRMILTRLIQIAETRDRINSTPRTVAIFLDELKYHLSRPALEGLGTARDKVCIYSWLFRR
;
A
#
# COMPACT_ATOMS: atom_id res chain seq x y z
N MET A 1 -80.41 -6.09 1.90
CA MET A 1 -79.14 -5.35 1.79
C MET A 1 -79.18 -4.22 2.82
N GLY A 2 -78.34 -4.25 3.86
CA GLY A 2 -78.49 -3.37 5.03
C GLY A 2 -78.37 -1.88 4.68
N SER A 3 -79.17 -1.04 5.33
CA SER A 3 -79.22 0.44 5.14
C SER A 3 -77.83 1.10 5.15
N HIS A 4 -76.92 0.58 5.97
CA HIS A 4 -75.54 1.05 6.06
C HIS A 4 -74.68 0.73 4.81
N LEU A 5 -74.92 -0.40 4.11
CA LEU A 5 -74.24 -0.72 2.85
C LEU A 5 -74.75 0.17 1.71
N MET A 6 -76.06 0.40 1.64
CA MET A 6 -76.69 1.33 0.70
C MET A 6 -76.16 2.76 0.88
N GLN A 7 -76.03 3.23 2.12
CA GLN A 7 -75.50 4.56 2.41
C GLN A 7 -74.03 4.72 1.98
N ARG A 8 -73.20 3.68 2.19
CA ARG A 8 -71.80 3.68 1.71
C ARG A 8 -71.69 3.65 0.19
N LEU A 9 -72.56 2.90 -0.48
CA LEU A 9 -72.59 2.83 -1.94
C LEU A 9 -73.04 4.16 -2.57
N ASN A 10 -74.04 4.83 -1.99
CA ASN A 10 -74.47 6.16 -2.44
C ASN A 10 -73.37 7.20 -2.22
N ALA A 11 -72.73 7.22 -1.05
CA ALA A 11 -71.61 8.11 -0.78
C ALA A 11 -70.44 7.90 -1.76
N PHE A 12 -70.17 6.65 -2.14
CA PHE A 12 -69.16 6.33 -3.15
C PHE A 12 -69.58 6.81 -4.56
N ALA A 13 -70.84 6.61 -4.95
CA ALA A 13 -71.36 7.08 -6.24
C ALA A 13 -71.33 8.62 -6.35
N ASP A 14 -71.64 9.33 -5.26
CA ASP A 14 -71.57 10.79 -5.19
C ASP A 14 -70.11 11.27 -5.29
N ALA A 15 -69.20 10.65 -4.54
CA ALA A 15 -67.78 10.96 -4.60
C ALA A 15 -67.19 10.71 -6.00
N PHE A 16 -67.60 9.62 -6.65
CA PHE A 16 -67.18 9.29 -8.01
C PHE A 16 -67.74 10.27 -9.05
N SER A 17 -69.00 10.67 -8.90
CA SER A 17 -69.64 11.70 -9.75
C SER A 17 -68.95 13.05 -9.62
N PHE A 18 -68.63 13.46 -8.39
CA PHE A 18 -67.85 14.66 -8.11
C PHE A 18 -66.46 14.60 -8.75
N PHE A 19 -65.79 13.45 -8.67
CA PHE A 19 -64.49 13.24 -9.28
C PHE A 19 -64.54 13.35 -10.82
N LEU A 20 -65.55 12.77 -11.47
CA LEU A 20 -65.73 12.88 -12.92
C LEU A 20 -65.95 14.33 -13.38
N LEU A 21 -66.78 15.09 -12.65
CA LEU A 21 -66.97 16.53 -12.92
C LEU A 21 -65.69 17.33 -12.70
N TRP A 22 -64.92 17.00 -11.66
CA TRP A 22 -63.64 17.64 -11.40
C TRP A 22 -62.64 17.40 -12.53
N LEU A 23 -62.58 16.18 -13.08
CA LEU A 23 -61.73 15.86 -14.24
C LEU A 23 -62.12 16.68 -15.47
N GLN A 24 -63.41 16.80 -15.76
CA GLN A 24 -63.90 17.62 -16.87
C GLN A 24 -63.58 19.11 -16.70
N ASN A 25 -63.58 19.62 -15.46
CA ASN A 25 -63.41 21.04 -15.17
C ASN A 25 -61.95 21.45 -14.89
N SER A 26 -61.03 20.49 -14.75
CA SER A 26 -59.61 20.76 -14.46
C SER A 26 -58.61 20.42 -15.59
N PRO A 27 -58.98 20.40 -16.89
CA PRO A 27 -58.12 19.86 -17.95
C PRO A 27 -56.82 20.67 -18.11
N VAL A 28 -56.87 21.98 -17.93
CA VAL A 28 -55.69 22.87 -18.03
C VAL A 28 -54.65 22.58 -16.95
N ILE A 29 -55.10 22.38 -15.71
CA ILE A 29 -54.21 22.07 -14.58
C ILE A 29 -53.59 20.69 -14.78
N LEU A 30 -54.40 19.70 -15.20
CA LEU A 30 -53.93 18.35 -15.49
C LEU A 30 -52.94 18.35 -16.66
N SER A 31 -53.16 19.16 -17.70
CA SER A 31 -52.22 19.36 -18.81
C SER A 31 -50.88 19.94 -18.36
N LEU A 32 -50.89 20.94 -17.47
CA LEU A 32 -49.66 21.49 -16.91
C LEU A 32 -48.87 20.41 -16.15
N PHE A 33 -49.55 19.63 -15.30
CA PHE A 33 -48.90 18.52 -14.60
C PHE A 33 -48.40 17.44 -15.54
N ALA A 34 -49.13 17.11 -16.61
CA ALA A 34 -48.66 16.19 -17.65
C ALA A 34 -47.32 16.67 -18.22
N GLY A 35 -47.22 17.95 -18.60
CA GLY A 35 -45.98 18.56 -19.11
C GLY A 35 -44.82 18.51 -18.10
N LEU A 36 -45.12 18.72 -16.82
CA LEU A 36 -44.12 18.69 -15.74
C LEU A 36 -43.59 17.28 -15.45
N THR A 37 -44.40 16.24 -15.65
CA THR A 37 -44.05 14.88 -15.19
C THR A 37 -43.73 13.88 -16.31
N LEU A 38 -44.23 14.09 -17.54
CA LEU A 38 -43.90 13.29 -18.73
C LEU A 38 -42.39 13.09 -18.97
N PRO A 39 -41.53 14.11 -18.80
CA PRO A 39 -40.09 13.95 -19.02
C PRO A 39 -39.40 12.94 -18.10
N PHE A 40 -39.99 12.63 -16.93
CA PHE A 40 -39.48 11.58 -16.05
C PHE A 40 -39.63 10.19 -16.66
N ILE A 41 -40.56 9.98 -17.60
CA ILE A 41 -40.80 8.68 -18.25
C ILE A 41 -40.08 8.60 -19.59
N VAL A 42 -40.26 9.63 -20.44
CA VAL A 42 -39.84 9.59 -21.85
C VAL A 42 -38.33 9.53 -21.99
N ASN A 43 -37.60 10.18 -21.08
CA ASN A 43 -36.14 10.24 -21.10
C ASN A 43 -35.45 9.01 -20.48
N LEU A 44 -36.19 8.04 -19.94
CA LEU A 44 -35.59 6.82 -19.36
C LEU A 44 -35.37 5.75 -20.45
N PRO A 45 -34.13 5.23 -20.59
CA PRO A 45 -33.83 4.05 -21.40
C PRO A 45 -34.73 2.85 -21.03
N ARG A 46 -34.98 1.96 -22.00
CA ARG A 46 -35.87 0.79 -21.78
C ARG A 46 -35.37 -0.14 -20.66
N GLU A 47 -34.05 -0.27 -20.51
CA GLU A 47 -33.45 -1.11 -19.46
C GLU A 47 -33.62 -0.51 -18.06
N GLU A 48 -33.41 0.80 -17.92
CA GLU A 48 -33.61 1.51 -16.65
C GLU A 48 -35.07 1.50 -16.19
N ARG A 49 -36.03 1.52 -17.14
CA ARG A 49 -37.46 1.39 -16.81
C ARG A 49 -37.81 0.05 -16.17
N LYS A 50 -37.17 -1.05 -16.57
CA LYS A 50 -37.42 -2.38 -15.98
C LYS A 50 -37.00 -2.40 -14.51
N ASN A 51 -35.84 -1.84 -14.23
CA ASN A 51 -35.22 -1.82 -12.89
C ASN A 51 -35.58 -0.57 -12.06
N ALA A 52 -36.48 0.28 -12.55
CA ALA A 52 -36.86 1.51 -11.88
C ALA A 52 -37.47 1.23 -10.48
N PRO A 53 -37.12 2.05 -9.47
CA PRO A 53 -37.70 1.95 -8.13
C PRO A 53 -39.22 2.21 -8.17
N PHE A 54 -39.93 1.68 -7.17
CA PHE A 54 -41.40 1.74 -7.11
C PHE A 54 -41.95 3.17 -7.30
N TRP A 55 -41.35 4.17 -6.64
CA TRP A 55 -41.80 5.56 -6.72
C TRP A 55 -41.75 6.12 -8.15
N LEU A 56 -40.76 5.74 -8.95
CA LEU A 56 -40.61 6.23 -10.32
C LEU A 56 -41.66 5.58 -11.25
N LYS A 57 -42.00 4.31 -10.99
CA LYS A 57 -43.13 3.63 -11.64
C LYS A 57 -44.48 4.25 -11.25
N SER A 58 -44.64 4.70 -10.00
CA SER A 58 -45.82 5.43 -9.54
C SER A 58 -45.95 6.79 -10.23
N VAL A 59 -44.87 7.57 -10.30
CA VAL A 59 -44.84 8.85 -11.05
C VAL A 59 -45.16 8.62 -12.52
N ALA A 60 -44.69 7.51 -13.10
CA ALA A 60 -44.99 7.18 -14.48
C ALA A 60 -46.49 6.95 -14.71
N CYS A 61 -47.13 6.17 -13.84
CA CYS A 61 -48.57 5.92 -13.89
C CYS A 61 -49.38 7.22 -13.76
N VAL A 62 -49.02 8.06 -12.79
CA VAL A 62 -49.68 9.35 -12.54
C VAL A 62 -49.51 10.32 -13.73
N SER A 63 -48.35 10.35 -14.38
CA SER A 63 -48.13 11.23 -15.53
C SER A 63 -48.95 10.79 -16.75
N ILE A 64 -49.10 9.48 -16.97
CA ILE A 64 -49.96 8.96 -18.03
C ILE A 64 -51.42 9.35 -17.75
N PHE A 65 -51.86 9.25 -16.50
CA PHE A 65 -53.18 9.71 -16.08
C PHE A 65 -53.39 11.21 -16.38
N PHE A 66 -52.44 12.08 -16.01
CA PHE A 66 -52.51 13.51 -16.32
C PHE A 66 -52.51 13.81 -17.82
N PHE A 67 -51.77 13.04 -18.61
CA PHE A 67 -51.77 13.21 -20.06
C PHE A 67 -53.11 12.84 -20.70
N ILE A 68 -53.72 11.73 -20.26
CA ILE A 68 -55.02 11.23 -20.74
C ILE A 68 -56.15 12.18 -20.34
N PHE A 69 -56.20 12.60 -19.07
CA PHE A 69 -57.28 13.43 -18.53
C PHE A 69 -56.99 14.93 -18.52
N GLY A 70 -55.81 15.35 -18.99
CA GLY A 70 -55.44 16.74 -19.21
C GLY A 70 -55.23 17.02 -20.69
N THR A 71 -54.07 16.64 -21.24
CA THR A 71 -53.69 16.96 -22.63
C THR A 71 -54.69 16.43 -23.66
N ILE A 72 -55.11 15.17 -23.52
CA ILE A 72 -56.08 14.51 -24.42
C ILE A 72 -57.50 14.50 -23.81
N SER A 73 -57.74 15.33 -22.79
CA SER A 73 -59.04 15.42 -22.10
C SER A 73 -60.26 15.59 -23.01
N PRO A 74 -60.25 16.37 -24.12
CA PRO A 74 -61.46 16.53 -24.91
C PRO A 74 -61.89 15.22 -25.58
N LEU A 75 -60.95 14.31 -25.85
CA LEU A 75 -61.25 12.99 -26.39
C LEU A 75 -61.71 12.02 -25.29
N THR A 76 -61.04 12.04 -24.13
CA THR A 76 -61.27 11.06 -23.06
C THR A 76 -62.55 11.36 -22.29
N ILE A 77 -62.85 12.64 -22.02
CA ILE A 77 -64.10 13.07 -21.39
C ILE A 77 -65.30 12.84 -22.34
N GLN A 78 -65.13 13.10 -23.65
CA GLN A 78 -66.15 12.75 -24.65
C GLN A 78 -66.42 11.24 -24.72
N GLY A 79 -65.39 10.41 -24.55
CA GLY A 79 -65.58 8.96 -24.45
C GLY A 79 -66.38 8.57 -23.20
N LEU A 80 -66.10 9.21 -22.06
CA LEU A 80 -66.78 8.94 -20.80
C LEU A 80 -68.22 9.48 -20.74
N SER A 81 -68.55 10.56 -21.44
CA SER A 81 -69.91 11.12 -21.48
C SER A 81 -70.93 10.17 -22.10
N TYR A 82 -70.50 9.20 -22.94
CA TYR A 82 -71.37 8.13 -23.44
C TYR A 82 -71.83 7.16 -22.34
N PHE A 83 -71.02 6.98 -21.30
CA PHE A 83 -71.32 6.10 -20.17
C PHE A 83 -71.92 6.86 -18.97
N PHE A 84 -71.52 8.12 -18.79
CA PHE A 84 -71.93 8.95 -17.66
C PHE A 84 -72.61 10.23 -18.15
N LYS A 85 -73.96 10.27 -18.07
CA LYS A 85 -74.80 11.41 -18.49
C LYS A 85 -74.50 12.73 -17.77
N LEU A 86 -73.73 12.69 -16.69
CA LEU A 86 -73.29 13.84 -15.91
C LEU A 86 -72.25 14.71 -16.66
N LEU A 87 -71.51 14.12 -17.59
CA LEU A 87 -70.44 14.78 -18.34
C LEU A 87 -70.97 15.48 -19.59
N ASP A 88 -70.34 16.59 -19.97
CA ASP A 88 -70.70 17.34 -21.18
C ASP A 88 -70.21 16.61 -22.44
N ASN A 89 -71.13 16.31 -23.34
CA ASN A 89 -70.89 15.55 -24.56
C ASN A 89 -70.55 16.43 -25.78
N ASN A 90 -70.31 17.73 -25.58
CA ASN A 90 -69.95 18.68 -26.64
C ASN A 90 -68.51 19.21 -26.50
N ILE A 91 -67.67 18.53 -25.73
CA ILE A 91 -66.31 19.00 -25.42
C ILE A 91 -65.34 18.74 -26.58
N LEU A 92 -65.53 17.66 -27.34
CA LEU A 92 -64.61 17.24 -28.41
C LEU A 92 -64.33 18.35 -29.44
N PHE A 93 -65.37 19.10 -29.81
CA PHE A 93 -65.30 20.15 -30.84
C PHE A 93 -64.93 21.54 -30.29
N ARG A 94 -64.65 21.67 -28.99
CA ARG A 94 -64.20 22.94 -28.39
C ARG A 94 -62.73 23.21 -28.74
N ILE A 95 -62.49 23.82 -29.89
CA ILE A 95 -61.15 24.20 -30.37
C ILE A 95 -60.34 25.00 -29.32
N PRO A 96 -60.92 25.99 -28.60
CA PRO A 96 -60.16 26.74 -27.58
C PRO A 96 -59.61 25.84 -26.46
N LEU A 97 -60.32 24.77 -26.11
CA LEU A 97 -59.90 23.84 -25.07
C LEU A 97 -58.67 23.03 -25.51
N TRP A 98 -58.67 22.54 -26.74
CA TRP A 98 -57.50 21.85 -27.32
C TRP A 98 -56.26 22.73 -27.35
N ILE A 99 -56.42 24.00 -27.74
CA ILE A 99 -55.31 24.96 -27.74
C ILE A 99 -54.77 25.13 -26.32
N MET A 100 -55.66 25.36 -25.34
CA MET A 100 -55.26 25.54 -23.94
C MET A 100 -54.55 24.32 -23.36
N THR A 101 -55.05 23.11 -23.58
CA THR A 101 -54.43 21.88 -23.03
C THR A 101 -53.05 21.62 -23.64
N VAL A 102 -52.88 21.85 -24.95
CA VAL A 102 -51.58 21.69 -25.62
C VAL A 102 -50.60 22.77 -25.16
N THR A 103 -51.02 24.03 -25.10
CA THR A 103 -50.16 25.14 -24.65
C THR A 103 -49.67 24.93 -23.21
N PHE A 104 -50.55 24.53 -22.29
CA PHE A 104 -50.16 24.30 -20.89
C PHE A 104 -49.28 23.05 -20.72
N THR A 105 -49.50 21.99 -21.51
CA THR A 105 -48.59 20.84 -21.54
C THR A 105 -47.20 21.26 -22.01
N THR A 106 -47.13 22.09 -23.05
CA THR A 106 -45.87 22.60 -23.60
C THR A 106 -45.16 23.52 -22.61
N ALA A 107 -45.91 24.39 -21.93
CA ALA A 107 -45.39 25.28 -20.88
C ALA A 107 -44.81 24.49 -19.70
N GLY A 108 -45.50 23.44 -19.24
CA GLY A 108 -45.01 22.53 -18.20
C GLY A 108 -43.72 21.81 -18.62
N LEU A 109 -43.63 21.38 -19.88
CA LEU A 109 -42.42 20.76 -20.43
C LEU A 109 -41.23 21.73 -20.43
N PHE A 110 -41.42 22.96 -20.91
CA PHE A 110 -40.37 23.99 -20.88
C PHE A 110 -39.94 24.31 -19.45
N PHE A 111 -40.89 24.45 -18.53
CA PHE A 111 -40.60 24.68 -17.12
C PHE A 111 -39.79 23.51 -16.53
N HIS A 112 -40.16 22.26 -16.79
CA HIS A 112 -39.40 21.10 -16.34
C HIS A 112 -37.95 21.14 -16.82
N ILE A 113 -37.73 21.41 -18.11
CA ILE A 113 -36.39 21.45 -18.70
C ILE A 113 -35.56 22.58 -18.07
N ALA A 114 -36.15 23.78 -17.94
CA ALA A 114 -35.48 24.94 -17.33
C ALA A 114 -35.15 24.68 -15.85
N ALA A 115 -36.12 24.20 -15.07
CA ALA A 115 -35.96 23.87 -13.67
C ALA A 115 -34.90 22.78 -13.47
N ARG A 116 -34.90 21.73 -14.31
CA ARG A 116 -33.87 20.68 -14.25
C ARG A 116 -32.48 21.25 -14.55
N ARG A 117 -32.34 22.17 -15.51
CA ARG A 117 -31.05 22.78 -15.86
C ARG A 117 -30.48 23.64 -14.73
N VAL A 118 -31.34 24.39 -14.03
CA VAL A 118 -30.92 25.24 -12.90
C VAL A 118 -30.68 24.42 -11.64
N LEU A 119 -31.57 23.49 -11.33
CA LEU A 119 -31.56 22.73 -10.07
C LEU A 119 -30.67 21.49 -10.11
N ALA A 120 -30.23 21.00 -11.28
CA ALA A 120 -29.37 19.81 -11.35
C ALA A 120 -28.08 19.99 -10.53
N GLY A 121 -27.43 21.15 -10.63
CA GLY A 121 -26.21 21.44 -9.86
C GLY A 121 -26.46 21.48 -8.35
N GLU A 122 -27.59 22.02 -7.91
CA GLU A 122 -27.95 22.05 -6.48
C GLU A 122 -28.36 20.68 -5.95
N ILE A 123 -29.10 19.89 -6.73
CA ILE A 123 -29.50 18.52 -6.39
C ILE A 123 -28.24 17.64 -6.25
N ASP A 124 -27.25 17.78 -7.12
CA ASP A 124 -25.99 17.05 -7.01
C ASP A 124 -25.18 17.50 -5.79
N ASN A 125 -25.11 18.81 -5.50
CA ASN A 125 -24.51 19.31 -4.26
C ASN A 125 -25.21 18.78 -3.00
N LEU A 126 -26.54 18.69 -3.02
CA LEU A 126 -27.33 18.15 -1.91
C LEU A 126 -27.14 16.63 -1.77
N LYS A 127 -27.12 15.89 -2.88
CA LYS A 127 -26.76 14.46 -2.88
C LYS A 127 -25.37 14.24 -2.29
N HIS A 128 -24.38 15.05 -2.67
CA HIS A 128 -23.04 14.97 -2.11
C HIS A 128 -23.00 15.27 -0.59
N ARG A 129 -23.89 16.12 -0.07
CA ARG A 129 -24.03 16.35 1.39
C ARG A 129 -24.74 15.21 2.12
N ILE A 130 -25.73 14.58 1.49
CA ILE A 130 -26.56 13.52 2.09
C ILE A 130 -25.87 12.15 2.00
N ILE A 131 -25.03 11.93 0.99
CA ILE A 131 -24.16 10.75 0.94
C ILE A 131 -23.16 10.88 2.09
N LYS A 132 -23.51 10.27 3.21
CA LYS A 132 -22.60 10.00 4.31
C LYS A 132 -21.40 9.28 3.70
N LYS A 133 -20.24 9.96 3.61
CA LYS A 133 -18.98 9.37 3.14
C LYS A 133 -18.77 8.08 3.92
N THR A 134 -19.05 6.96 3.29
CA THR A 134 -18.86 5.64 3.88
C THR A 134 -17.38 5.54 4.20
N LYS A 135 -17.03 5.20 5.45
CA LYS A 135 -15.65 4.90 5.90
C LYS A 135 -14.97 3.72 5.14
N LEU A 136 -15.54 3.29 4.02
CA LEU A 136 -15.21 2.12 3.22
C LEU A 136 -14.92 2.43 1.74
N GLU A 137 -14.75 3.70 1.34
CA GLU A 137 -14.06 3.98 0.07
C GLU A 137 -12.56 3.73 0.23
N ARG A 138 -12.17 2.47 0.15
CA ARG A 138 -10.77 2.01 0.22
C ARG A 138 -10.02 2.14 -1.12
N ASN A 139 -10.65 2.70 -2.16
CA ASN A 139 -10.17 2.62 -3.55
C ASN A 139 -10.36 3.91 -4.38
N THR A 140 -10.34 5.10 -3.76
CA THR A 140 -10.06 6.31 -4.54
C THR A 140 -8.55 6.49 -4.64
N ARG A 141 -8.02 6.70 -5.85
CA ARG A 141 -6.61 7.05 -6.06
C ARG A 141 -6.33 8.33 -5.28
N THR A 142 -5.75 8.18 -4.10
CA THR A 142 -5.44 9.31 -3.22
C THR A 142 -4.26 10.04 -3.84
N ASP A 143 -4.47 11.30 -4.23
CA ASP A 143 -3.35 12.16 -4.64
C ASP A 143 -2.37 12.25 -3.47
N VAL A 144 -1.11 11.85 -3.71
CA VAL A 144 -0.06 11.79 -2.67
C VAL A 144 0.11 13.14 -1.96
N ARG A 145 -0.22 14.24 -2.65
CA ARG A 145 -0.16 15.61 -2.10
C ARG A 145 -1.20 15.86 -1.01
N LYS A 146 -2.35 15.18 -1.06
CA LYS A 146 -3.44 15.28 -0.08
C LYS A 146 -3.38 14.18 0.99
N VAL A 147 -2.48 13.20 0.86
CA VAL A 147 -2.32 12.12 1.86
C VAL A 147 -1.96 12.69 3.22
N LYS A 148 -1.13 13.75 3.28
CA LYS A 148 -0.74 14.38 4.55
C LYS A 148 -1.93 14.91 5.35
N GLU A 149 -2.96 15.44 4.67
CA GLU A 149 -4.20 15.95 5.30
C GLU A 149 -5.11 14.81 5.81
N LEU A 150 -4.87 13.58 5.39
CA LEU A 150 -5.61 12.38 5.79
C LEU A 150 -4.88 11.58 6.88
N LEU A 151 -3.62 11.92 7.17
CA LEU A 151 -2.87 11.31 8.26
C LEU A 151 -3.33 11.93 9.58
N PRO A 152 -3.57 11.12 10.64
CA PRO A 152 -3.89 11.65 11.95
C PRO A 152 -2.76 12.54 12.47
N GLU A 153 -3.09 13.50 13.35
CA GLU A 153 -2.06 14.25 14.07
C GLU A 153 -1.18 13.28 14.85
N SER A 154 0.13 13.41 14.68
CA SER A 154 1.11 12.54 15.32
C SER A 154 1.16 12.86 16.81
N ILE A 155 0.76 11.91 17.65
CA ILE A 155 0.98 11.99 19.09
C ILE A 155 2.42 11.64 19.43
N GLU A 156 2.99 12.35 20.39
CA GLU A 156 4.29 12.02 20.97
C GLU A 156 4.09 10.98 22.07
N TYR A 157 4.82 9.87 22.00
CA TYR A 157 4.77 8.81 23.01
C TYR A 157 6.13 8.14 23.13
N ASN A 158 6.40 7.55 24.30
CA ASN A 158 7.59 6.75 24.53
C ASN A 158 7.31 5.28 24.19
N PRO A 159 7.97 4.68 23.17
CA PRO A 159 7.74 3.29 22.81
C PRO A 159 8.01 2.29 23.93
N LEU A 160 8.93 2.63 24.86
CA LEU A 160 9.29 1.74 25.97
C LEU A 160 8.10 1.43 26.89
N ASP A 161 7.12 2.32 26.97
CA ASP A 161 5.93 2.15 27.82
C ASP A 161 4.99 1.07 27.28
N TYR A 162 5.12 0.72 25.99
CA TYR A 162 4.27 -0.25 25.30
C TYR A 162 4.98 -1.56 24.95
N ILE A 163 6.31 -1.64 25.08
CA ILE A 163 7.07 -2.84 24.78
C ILE A 163 6.84 -3.90 25.85
N ASP A 164 6.14 -4.96 25.47
CA ASP A 164 5.93 -6.16 26.28
C ASP A 164 5.92 -7.40 25.37
N LEU A 165 7.04 -8.13 25.36
CA LEU A 165 7.22 -9.32 24.52
C LEU A 165 6.21 -10.43 24.81
N LYS A 166 5.52 -10.41 25.97
CA LYS A 166 4.44 -11.36 26.27
C LYS A 166 3.18 -11.07 25.44
N LYS A 167 2.93 -9.79 25.10
CA LYS A 167 1.83 -9.37 24.23
C LYS A 167 2.18 -9.53 22.74
N GLY A 168 3.46 -9.38 22.40
CA GLY A 168 3.97 -9.42 21.03
C GLY A 168 5.06 -8.38 20.81
N ALA A 169 5.52 -8.24 19.57
CA ALA A 169 6.38 -7.12 19.20
C ALA A 169 5.50 -5.91 18.89
N PHE A 170 5.70 -4.83 19.63
CA PHE A 170 5.03 -3.55 19.47
C PHE A 170 5.45 -2.87 18.16
N ILE A 171 4.47 -2.44 17.35
CA ILE A 171 4.73 -1.81 16.04
C ILE A 171 4.30 -0.35 15.97
N GLY A 172 3.63 0.16 17.00
CA GLY A 172 3.12 1.55 17.05
C GLY A 172 1.71 1.64 17.61
N LEU A 173 1.18 2.86 17.65
CA LEU A 173 -0.20 3.14 18.06
C LEU A 173 -1.12 3.20 16.83
N ASN A 174 -2.39 2.82 16.99
CA ASN A 174 -3.40 2.99 15.96
C ASN A 174 -4.01 4.41 16.01
N LYS A 175 -5.07 4.66 15.23
CA LYS A 175 -5.74 5.98 15.17
C LYS A 175 -6.51 6.36 16.45
N ASP A 176 -6.75 5.38 17.33
CA ASP A 176 -7.45 5.53 18.60
C ASP A 176 -6.44 5.44 19.77
N ASP A 177 -5.15 5.68 19.47
CA ASP A 177 -4.01 5.64 20.39
C ASP A 177 -3.82 4.30 21.13
N GLN A 178 -4.37 3.21 20.58
CA GLN A 178 -4.23 1.87 21.14
C GLN A 178 -2.99 1.17 20.58
N PRO A 179 -2.18 0.52 21.45
CA PRO A 179 -0.97 -0.15 21.02
C PRO A 179 -1.26 -1.35 20.12
N GLN A 180 -0.50 -1.46 19.05
CA GLN A 180 -0.57 -2.55 18.09
C GLN A 180 0.62 -3.48 18.25
N TYR A 181 0.34 -4.78 18.20
CA TYR A 181 1.34 -5.82 18.36
C TYR A 181 1.23 -6.83 17.22
N ILE A 182 2.37 -7.35 16.77
CA ILE A 182 2.45 -8.57 15.97
C ILE A 182 2.90 -9.71 16.87
N THR A 183 2.47 -10.94 16.57
CA THR A 183 2.87 -12.08 17.40
C THR A 183 4.38 -12.27 17.35
N ILE A 184 5.01 -12.74 18.44
CA ILE A 184 6.45 -13.03 18.45
C ILE A 184 6.82 -14.05 17.36
N LYS A 185 5.94 -15.01 17.08
CA LYS A 185 6.14 -15.98 16.00
C LYS A 185 6.22 -15.30 14.63
N GLU A 186 5.29 -14.40 14.31
CA GLU A 186 5.33 -13.64 13.06
C GLU A 186 6.55 -12.72 13.01
N PHE A 187 6.82 -12.02 14.11
CA PHE A 187 7.99 -11.16 14.25
C PHE A 187 9.32 -11.89 14.08
N LYS A 188 9.37 -13.21 14.34
CA LYS A 188 10.55 -14.07 14.20
C LYS A 188 10.65 -14.84 12.87
N THR A 189 9.61 -14.80 12.03
CA THR A 189 9.54 -15.62 10.81
C THR A 189 9.24 -14.86 9.53
N GLN A 190 8.79 -13.61 9.61
CA GLN A 190 8.44 -12.80 8.43
C GLN A 190 9.44 -11.67 8.21
N HIS A 191 9.77 -11.41 6.95
CA HIS A 191 10.52 -10.21 6.58
C HIS A 191 9.65 -8.96 6.76
N ALA A 192 10.29 -7.84 7.08
CA ALA A 192 9.63 -6.55 7.22
C ALA A 192 10.12 -5.58 6.13
N ALA A 193 9.18 -4.87 5.50
CA ALA A 193 9.49 -3.77 4.60
C ALA A 193 8.96 -2.47 5.23
N ILE A 194 9.87 -1.57 5.60
CA ILE A 194 9.51 -0.26 6.15
C ILE A 194 9.66 0.77 5.03
N ILE A 195 8.52 1.22 4.51
CA ILE A 195 8.47 2.12 3.34
C ILE A 195 8.06 3.50 3.81
N GLY A 196 8.86 4.51 3.47
CA GLY A 196 8.56 5.88 3.86
C GLY A 196 9.48 6.91 3.21
N THR A 197 8.96 8.13 3.04
CA THR A 197 9.74 9.27 2.55
C THR A 197 10.82 9.67 3.56
N THR A 198 11.77 10.52 3.16
CA THR A 198 12.75 11.07 4.10
C THR A 198 12.03 11.88 5.18
N GLY A 199 12.40 11.67 6.46
CA GLY A 199 11.77 12.33 7.59
C GLY A 199 10.46 11.70 8.09
N SER A 200 10.00 10.57 7.52
CA SER A 200 8.74 9.93 7.92
C SER A 200 8.80 9.08 9.20
N GLY A 201 9.89 9.14 9.97
CA GLY A 201 10.07 8.34 11.19
C GLY A 201 10.53 6.89 10.98
N LYS A 202 10.87 6.48 9.76
CA LYS A 202 11.23 5.10 9.41
C LYS A 202 12.43 4.52 10.20
N GLY A 203 13.46 5.33 10.45
CA GLY A 203 14.61 4.93 11.29
C GLY A 203 14.21 4.72 12.74
N VAL A 204 13.27 5.52 13.25
CA VAL A 204 12.70 5.36 14.60
C VAL A 204 11.93 4.05 14.69
N THR A 205 11.02 3.78 13.74
CA THR A 205 10.27 2.52 13.68
C THR A 205 11.20 1.31 13.61
N ALA A 206 12.20 1.34 12.73
CA ALA A 206 13.18 0.27 12.62
C ALA A 206 13.93 0.05 13.95
N THR A 207 14.39 1.13 14.58
CA THR A 207 15.09 1.06 15.87
C THR A 207 14.22 0.46 16.97
N VAL A 208 12.92 0.79 17.02
CA VAL A 208 11.97 0.21 17.98
C VAL A 208 11.80 -1.30 17.78
N LEU A 209 11.75 -1.77 16.53
CA LEU A 209 11.66 -3.21 16.24
C LEU A 209 12.97 -3.92 16.60
N LEU A 210 14.12 -3.36 16.22
CA LEU A 210 15.44 -3.94 16.53
C LEU A 210 15.71 -3.98 18.03
N TYR A 211 15.30 -2.95 18.76
CA TYR A 211 15.37 -2.92 20.22
C TYR A 211 14.63 -4.12 20.84
N GLN A 212 13.44 -4.44 20.33
CA GLN A 212 12.66 -5.59 20.78
C GLN A 212 13.27 -6.93 20.36
N ALA A 213 13.90 -7.02 19.18
CA ALA A 213 14.65 -8.20 18.77
C ALA A 213 15.82 -8.48 19.74
N ILE A 214 16.56 -7.45 20.15
CA ILE A 214 17.63 -7.57 21.15
C ILE A 214 17.07 -8.04 22.50
N LEU A 215 15.94 -7.48 22.97
CA LEU A 215 15.30 -7.92 24.22
C LEU A 215 14.80 -9.36 24.15
N ALA A 216 14.39 -9.83 22.97
CA ALA A 216 14.02 -11.23 22.74
C ALA A 216 15.25 -12.16 22.68
N GLY A 217 16.46 -11.62 22.84
CA GLY A 217 17.72 -12.34 22.80
C GLY A 217 18.20 -12.65 21.39
N GLU A 218 17.63 -12.06 20.34
CA GLU A 218 17.96 -12.38 18.97
C GLU A 218 19.30 -11.77 18.52
N ALA A 219 19.82 -12.27 17.40
CA ALA A 219 21.01 -11.74 16.75
C ALA A 219 20.59 -10.55 15.89
N VAL A 220 21.18 -9.36 16.09
CA VAL A 220 20.83 -8.15 15.34
C VAL A 220 22.05 -7.58 14.62
N PHE A 221 21.93 -7.41 13.32
CA PHE A 221 22.90 -6.72 12.48
C PHE A 221 22.26 -5.48 11.89
N VAL A 222 22.94 -4.34 11.99
CA VAL A 222 22.51 -3.09 11.37
C VAL A 222 23.58 -2.64 10.41
N GLU A 223 23.24 -2.51 9.12
CA GLU A 223 24.10 -1.80 8.19
C GLU A 223 23.52 -0.41 7.91
N ASP A 224 24.27 0.58 8.35
CA ASP A 224 23.92 1.98 8.26
C ASP A 224 24.98 2.75 7.47
N PRO A 225 24.76 2.97 6.15
CA PRO A 225 25.69 3.73 5.34
C PRO A 225 25.65 5.25 5.59
N LYS A 226 24.73 5.74 6.45
CA LYS A 226 24.50 7.17 6.69
C LYS A 226 25.09 7.69 8.00
N ASP A 227 25.51 6.82 8.90
CA ASP A 227 26.04 7.19 10.23
C ASP A 227 24.99 7.95 11.07
N ASP A 228 23.90 7.27 11.40
CA ASP A 228 22.83 7.77 12.25
C ASP A 228 23.35 8.04 13.66
N GLY A 229 23.18 9.29 14.11
CA GLY A 229 23.72 9.75 15.39
C GLY A 229 22.99 9.22 16.64
N TRP A 230 21.87 8.51 16.51
CA TRP A 230 21.02 8.11 17.64
C TRP A 230 20.82 6.60 17.74
N ALA A 231 20.59 5.90 16.63
CA ALA A 231 20.30 4.47 16.62
C ALA A 231 21.35 3.61 17.34
N PRO A 232 22.68 3.84 17.19
CA PRO A 232 23.70 3.09 17.94
C PRO A 232 23.53 3.18 19.45
N HIS A 233 23.19 4.36 19.98
CA HIS A 233 23.01 4.58 21.41
C HIS A 233 21.80 3.82 21.97
N ILE A 234 20.69 3.85 21.22
CA ILE A 234 19.45 3.17 21.60
C ILE A 234 19.65 1.65 21.60
N LEU A 235 20.30 1.10 20.57
CA LEU A 235 20.55 -0.33 20.47
C LEU A 235 21.59 -0.82 21.49
N ARG A 236 22.59 0.00 21.81
CA ARG A 236 23.52 -0.27 22.91
C ARG A 236 22.79 -0.37 24.25
N GLU A 237 21.84 0.52 24.52
CA GLU A 237 21.03 0.47 25.75
C GLU A 237 20.13 -0.78 25.77
N ALA A 238 19.58 -1.20 24.63
CA ALA A 238 18.84 -2.46 24.50
C ALA A 238 19.73 -3.67 24.88
N CYS A 239 20.94 -3.72 24.33
CA CYS A 239 21.92 -4.76 24.62
C CYS A 239 22.27 -4.79 26.11
N LYS A 240 22.52 -3.62 26.72
CA LYS A 240 22.80 -3.49 28.15
C LYS A 240 21.65 -4.06 29.00
N LYS A 241 20.39 -3.72 28.68
CA LYS A 241 19.21 -4.23 29.38
C LYS A 241 19.01 -5.74 29.20
N ALA A 242 19.33 -6.27 28.03
CA ALA A 242 19.24 -7.70 27.73
C ALA A 242 20.44 -8.52 28.24
N GLY A 243 21.47 -7.88 28.81
CA GLY A 243 22.73 -8.54 29.16
C GLY A 243 23.48 -9.11 27.94
N LYS A 244 23.39 -8.43 26.79
CA LYS A 244 23.99 -8.84 25.51
C LYS A 244 25.12 -7.92 25.09
N LYS A 245 26.02 -8.44 24.25
CA LYS A 245 27.13 -7.66 23.66
C LYS A 245 26.59 -6.68 22.61
N PHE A 246 27.16 -5.48 22.60
CA PHE A 246 26.99 -4.49 21.54
C PHE A 246 28.37 -4.24 20.90
N THR A 247 28.48 -4.52 19.61
CA THR A 247 29.70 -4.26 18.82
C THR A 247 29.41 -3.16 17.81
N LEU A 248 30.28 -2.16 17.74
CA LEU A 248 30.24 -1.11 16.72
C LEU A 248 31.43 -1.26 15.78
N ILE A 249 31.16 -1.45 14.50
CA ILE A 249 32.15 -1.47 13.43
C ILE A 249 31.96 -0.21 12.61
N ASN A 250 32.98 0.65 12.53
CA ASN A 250 32.96 1.79 11.63
C ASN A 250 33.93 1.56 10.48
N LEU A 251 33.38 1.36 9.29
CA LEU A 251 34.16 1.00 8.10
C LEU A 251 35.08 2.13 7.65
N ASN A 252 34.75 3.38 7.98
CA ASN A 252 35.51 4.57 7.62
C ASN A 252 36.70 4.84 8.56
N LYS A 253 36.88 4.05 9.63
CA LYS A 253 38.00 4.22 10.57
C LYS A 253 39.18 3.34 10.16
N LEU A 254 40.38 3.82 10.46
CA LEU A 254 41.64 3.12 10.16
C LEU A 254 41.95 1.97 11.12
N ASN A 255 41.17 1.83 12.20
CA ASN A 255 41.36 0.78 13.18
C ASN A 255 40.88 -0.55 12.60
N PHE A 256 41.71 -1.58 12.73
CA PHE A 256 41.35 -2.97 12.47
C PHE A 256 40.26 -3.41 13.47
N GLN A 257 39.11 -3.86 12.96
CA GLN A 257 37.92 -4.14 13.79
C GLN A 257 37.34 -5.54 13.51
N LEU A 258 36.98 -5.80 12.26
CA LEU A 258 36.31 -7.02 11.81
C LEU A 258 37.33 -7.96 11.15
N ASP A 259 37.24 -9.25 11.49
CA ASP A 259 37.80 -10.31 10.67
C ASP A 259 36.72 -10.76 9.67
N LEU A 260 36.76 -10.22 8.45
CA LEU A 260 35.75 -10.52 7.43
C LEU A 260 35.86 -11.97 6.92
N LEU A 261 37.06 -12.55 6.99
CA LEU A 261 37.38 -13.88 6.47
C LEU A 261 37.33 -14.98 7.55
N ALA A 262 36.93 -14.62 8.78
CA ALA A 262 36.72 -15.56 9.87
C ALA A 262 35.83 -16.72 9.43
N ASP A 263 36.33 -17.95 9.58
CA ASP A 263 35.67 -19.22 9.24
C ASP A 263 35.11 -19.29 7.80
N ILE A 264 35.73 -18.60 6.84
CA ILE A 264 35.31 -18.64 5.44
C ILE A 264 35.87 -19.88 4.72
N SER A 265 35.04 -20.53 3.88
CA SER A 265 35.52 -21.55 2.94
C SER A 265 36.04 -20.91 1.64
N HIS A 266 36.78 -21.68 0.84
CA HIS A 266 37.23 -21.23 -0.49
C HIS A 266 36.05 -20.89 -1.42
N GLU A 267 34.97 -21.68 -1.41
CA GLU A 267 33.78 -21.37 -2.22
C GLU A 267 33.07 -20.09 -1.74
N GLN A 268 32.97 -19.91 -0.42
CA GLN A 268 32.39 -18.71 0.16
C GLN A 268 33.21 -17.46 -0.16
N LEU A 269 34.54 -17.57 -0.20
CA LEU A 269 35.41 -16.47 -0.61
C LEU A 269 35.26 -16.12 -2.09
N GLU A 270 35.12 -17.11 -2.99
CA GLU A 270 34.82 -16.86 -4.42
C GLU A 270 33.50 -16.10 -4.55
N GLU A 271 32.45 -16.53 -3.84
CA GLU A 271 31.16 -15.84 -3.82
C GLU A 271 31.27 -14.42 -3.26
N LEU A 272 32.06 -14.23 -2.19
CA LEU A 272 32.29 -12.93 -1.56
C LEU A 272 32.91 -11.92 -2.54
N PHE A 273 33.92 -12.34 -3.31
CA PHE A 273 34.49 -11.53 -4.39
C PHE A 273 33.48 -11.20 -5.48
N ASN A 274 32.70 -12.20 -5.92
CA ASN A 274 31.67 -11.99 -6.94
C ASN A 274 30.60 -10.96 -6.49
N ALA A 275 30.23 -10.98 -5.20
CA ALA A 275 29.28 -10.05 -4.61
C ALA A 275 29.85 -8.64 -4.42
N GLY A 276 31.03 -8.52 -3.80
CA GLY A 276 31.68 -7.23 -3.54
C GLY A 276 32.03 -6.49 -4.81
N PHE A 277 32.68 -7.17 -5.75
CA PHE A 277 33.21 -6.58 -6.98
C PHE A 277 32.19 -6.57 -8.13
N SER A 278 30.94 -6.99 -7.87
CA SER A 278 29.84 -6.99 -8.84
C SER A 278 30.16 -7.74 -10.15
N LEU A 279 30.84 -8.88 -10.05
CA LEU A 279 31.35 -9.67 -11.20
C LEU A 279 30.28 -10.56 -11.85
N ALA A 280 29.06 -10.55 -11.34
CA ALA A 280 27.94 -11.31 -11.92
C ALA A 280 27.57 -10.79 -13.31
N LYS A 281 27.18 -11.71 -14.21
CA LYS A 281 26.72 -11.38 -15.57
C LYS A 281 25.50 -10.46 -15.53
N LYS A 282 25.52 -9.39 -16.33
CA LYS A 282 24.40 -8.43 -16.48
C LYS A 282 23.66 -8.57 -17.81
N GLY A 283 24.10 -9.47 -18.70
CA GLY A 283 23.50 -9.67 -20.01
C GLY A 283 23.98 -8.67 -21.07
N GLU A 284 25.15 -8.06 -20.86
CA GLU A 284 25.72 -7.01 -21.70
C GLU A 284 27.01 -7.49 -22.40
N ALA A 285 27.43 -6.82 -23.48
CA ALA A 285 28.64 -7.17 -24.23
C ALA A 285 29.93 -7.17 -23.37
N SER A 286 29.94 -6.43 -22.25
CA SER A 286 31.02 -6.44 -21.26
C SER A 286 31.14 -7.74 -20.45
N ASP A 287 30.19 -8.68 -20.57
CA ASP A 287 30.24 -9.96 -19.86
C ASP A 287 31.39 -10.87 -20.34
N PHE A 288 31.99 -10.61 -21.50
CA PHE A 288 33.17 -11.34 -21.98
C PHE A 288 34.41 -11.09 -21.11
N TYR A 289 34.65 -9.82 -20.72
CA TYR A 289 35.75 -9.44 -19.83
C TYR A 289 35.56 -9.97 -18.39
N ARG A 290 34.32 -10.23 -17.97
CA ARG A 290 34.03 -10.78 -16.63
C ARG A 290 34.47 -12.25 -16.46
N ILE A 291 34.75 -12.98 -17.54
CA ILE A 291 35.17 -14.39 -17.43
C ILE A 291 36.57 -14.50 -16.82
N SER A 292 37.50 -13.63 -17.23
CA SER A 292 38.85 -13.59 -16.64
C SER A 292 38.82 -13.14 -15.19
N ASP A 293 38.03 -12.11 -14.86
CA ASP A 293 37.88 -11.64 -13.47
C ASP A 293 37.26 -12.69 -12.55
N ARG A 294 36.26 -13.45 -13.03
CA ARG A 294 35.69 -14.56 -12.25
C ARG A 294 36.68 -15.71 -12.06
N ARG A 295 37.50 -16.00 -13.07
CA ARG A 295 38.59 -16.98 -12.95
C ARG A 295 39.64 -16.52 -11.94
N ALA A 296 39.99 -15.24 -11.96
CA ALA A 296 40.86 -14.61 -10.97
C ALA A 296 40.28 -14.72 -9.55
N ALA A 297 39.00 -14.42 -9.36
CA ALA A 297 38.32 -14.59 -8.07
C ALA A 297 38.40 -16.04 -7.56
N ARG A 298 38.10 -17.02 -8.41
CA ARG A 298 38.21 -18.45 -8.06
C ARG A 298 39.63 -18.83 -7.65
N ASN A 299 40.61 -18.51 -8.47
CA ASN A 299 41.99 -18.92 -8.24
C ASN A 299 42.58 -18.20 -7.01
N THR A 300 42.24 -16.93 -6.80
CA THR A 300 42.61 -16.18 -5.59
C THR A 300 41.99 -16.81 -4.34
N SER A 301 40.74 -17.29 -4.44
CA SER A 301 40.09 -17.98 -3.33
C SER A 301 40.73 -19.34 -3.02
N ALA A 302 41.26 -20.04 -4.03
CA ALA A 302 41.91 -21.34 -3.87
C ALA A 302 43.27 -21.27 -3.16
N ILE A 303 43.97 -20.12 -3.23
CA ILE A 303 45.25 -19.91 -2.54
C ILE A 303 45.08 -19.33 -1.12
N TYR A 304 43.84 -19.09 -0.69
CA TYR A 304 43.57 -18.58 0.65
C TYR A 304 43.97 -19.59 1.71
N GLU A 305 44.74 -19.12 2.69
CA GLU A 305 45.10 -19.86 3.89
C GLU A 305 44.41 -19.25 5.11
N LYS A 306 44.05 -20.11 6.06
CA LYS A 306 43.33 -19.68 7.27
C LYS A 306 44.15 -18.62 8.03
N GLY A 307 43.52 -17.48 8.30
CA GLY A 307 44.13 -16.36 9.03
C GLY A 307 44.67 -15.25 8.13
N MET A 308 44.69 -15.44 6.80
CA MET A 308 44.94 -14.35 5.85
C MET A 308 43.82 -13.32 5.87
N THR A 309 44.18 -12.05 5.69
CA THR A 309 43.26 -10.95 5.42
C THR A 309 43.13 -10.70 3.91
N LEU A 310 42.24 -9.80 3.49
CA LEU A 310 42.19 -9.37 2.08
C LEU A 310 43.46 -8.61 1.68
N TYR A 311 44.07 -7.89 2.62
CA TYR A 311 45.37 -7.27 2.44
C TYR A 311 46.48 -8.30 2.19
N ASP A 312 46.51 -9.39 2.95
CA ASP A 312 47.50 -10.45 2.75
C ASP A 312 47.31 -11.14 1.40
N LEU A 313 46.07 -11.47 1.04
CA LEU A 313 45.72 -12.04 -0.27
C LEU A 313 46.17 -11.13 -1.42
N PHE A 314 45.91 -9.83 -1.31
CA PHE A 314 46.32 -8.86 -2.33
C PHE A 314 47.84 -8.87 -2.56
N ASN A 315 48.63 -9.03 -1.49
CA ASN A 315 50.09 -8.99 -1.56
C ASN A 315 50.75 -10.33 -1.96
N THR A 316 49.98 -11.37 -2.26
CA THR A 316 50.55 -12.64 -2.77
C THR A 316 51.09 -12.47 -4.20
N ASP A 317 52.17 -13.19 -4.53
CA ASP A 317 52.77 -13.17 -5.88
C ASP A 317 51.77 -13.52 -6.97
N PHE A 318 50.87 -14.47 -6.68
CA PHE A 318 49.81 -14.86 -7.59
C PHE A 318 48.87 -13.67 -7.90
N VAL A 319 48.34 -12.99 -6.87
CA VAL A 319 47.43 -11.86 -7.09
C VAL A 319 48.15 -10.70 -7.76
N GLN A 320 49.40 -10.41 -7.39
CA GLN A 320 50.20 -9.38 -8.05
C GLN A 320 50.41 -9.66 -9.54
N SER A 321 50.51 -10.93 -9.94
CA SER A 321 50.60 -11.32 -11.36
C SER A 321 49.32 -11.04 -12.16
N LEU A 322 48.16 -10.90 -11.51
CA LEU A 322 46.86 -10.69 -12.17
C LEU A 322 46.65 -9.26 -12.69
N ARG A 323 47.54 -8.31 -12.36
CA ARG A 323 47.42 -6.89 -12.72
C ARG A 323 47.06 -6.64 -14.19
N GLN A 324 47.62 -7.42 -15.11
CA GLN A 324 47.33 -7.31 -16.55
C GLN A 324 46.24 -8.29 -17.02
N ALA A 325 46.17 -9.49 -16.42
CA ALA A 325 45.28 -10.57 -16.87
C ALA A 325 43.82 -10.40 -16.41
N ALA A 326 43.61 -9.75 -15.26
CA ALA A 326 42.30 -9.48 -14.67
C ALA A 326 42.32 -8.11 -13.94
N PRO A 327 42.48 -7.00 -14.68
CA PRO A 327 42.71 -5.68 -14.10
C PRO A 327 41.54 -5.18 -13.24
N ALA A 328 40.31 -5.57 -13.54
CA ALA A 328 39.14 -5.17 -12.75
C ALA A 328 39.10 -5.91 -11.40
N PHE A 329 39.31 -7.23 -11.40
CA PHE A 329 39.46 -7.98 -10.15
C PHE A 329 40.62 -7.45 -9.30
N PHE A 330 41.77 -7.21 -9.92
CA PHE A 330 42.96 -6.70 -9.22
C PHE A 330 42.69 -5.35 -8.56
N GLY A 331 42.12 -4.38 -9.30
CA GLY A 331 41.85 -3.04 -8.77
C GLY A 331 40.78 -3.02 -7.67
N GLU A 332 39.73 -3.84 -7.79
CA GLU A 332 38.71 -3.94 -6.73
C GLU A 332 39.26 -4.60 -5.46
N LEU A 333 40.12 -5.62 -5.60
CA LEU A 333 40.79 -6.24 -4.46
C LEU A 333 41.79 -5.27 -3.79
N GLU A 334 42.52 -4.47 -4.57
CA GLU A 334 43.40 -3.40 -4.06
C GLU A 334 42.60 -2.40 -3.20
N GLU A 335 41.48 -1.90 -3.74
CA GLU A 335 40.64 -0.92 -3.06
C GLU A 335 40.06 -1.45 -1.74
N VAL A 336 39.58 -2.69 -1.73
CA VAL A 336 39.01 -3.31 -0.51
C VAL A 336 40.11 -3.74 0.48
N ALA A 337 41.29 -4.16 0.01
CA ALA A 337 42.45 -4.43 0.86
C ALA A 337 42.89 -3.19 1.66
N LEU A 338 42.64 -1.98 1.15
CA LEU A 338 42.91 -0.71 1.85
C LEU A 338 41.85 -0.35 2.91
N VAL A 339 40.82 -1.17 3.12
CA VAL A 339 39.81 -0.95 4.15
C VAL A 339 40.27 -1.64 5.45
N ASN A 340 41.04 -0.92 6.28
CA ASN A 340 41.62 -1.50 7.51
C ASN A 340 40.57 -2.12 8.44
N SER A 341 39.39 -1.52 8.52
CA SER A 341 38.30 -1.95 9.42
C SER A 341 37.82 -3.38 9.21
N ILE A 342 38.05 -3.99 8.04
CA ILE A 342 37.69 -5.38 7.72
C ILE A 342 38.88 -6.33 7.60
N ASN A 343 40.11 -5.84 7.82
CA ASN A 343 41.36 -6.58 7.67
C ASN A 343 42.00 -6.87 9.04
N ALA A 344 41.21 -7.14 10.07
CA ALA A 344 41.75 -7.46 11.40
C ALA A 344 42.09 -8.94 11.52
N THR A 345 43.37 -9.27 11.73
CA THR A 345 43.78 -10.62 12.11
C THR A 345 43.25 -10.93 13.51
N ASN A 346 42.42 -11.97 13.67
CA ASN A 346 41.72 -12.29 14.92
C ASN A 346 40.85 -11.13 15.44
N GLY A 347 40.28 -10.33 14.53
CA GLY A 347 39.28 -9.32 14.87
C GLY A 347 37.96 -9.93 15.33
N PHE A 348 36.95 -9.07 15.48
CA PHE A 348 35.61 -9.51 15.82
C PHE A 348 35.06 -10.47 14.76
N SER A 349 34.47 -11.59 15.18
CA SER A 349 33.77 -12.50 14.27
C SER A 349 32.28 -12.21 14.27
N LEU A 350 31.68 -12.04 13.08
CA LEU A 350 30.23 -11.87 12.95
C LEU A 350 29.46 -13.04 13.57
N LYS A 351 30.05 -14.24 13.57
CA LYS A 351 29.46 -15.47 14.12
C LYS A 351 29.17 -15.35 15.63
N GLU A 352 29.91 -14.53 16.38
CA GLU A 352 29.66 -14.31 17.81
C GLU A 352 28.21 -13.85 18.07
N ILE A 353 27.68 -12.94 17.26
CA ILE A 353 26.31 -12.42 17.43
C ILE A 353 25.27 -13.46 17.01
N PHE A 354 25.55 -14.30 16.02
CA PHE A 354 24.66 -15.41 15.64
C PHE A 354 24.48 -16.38 16.81
N ASP A 355 25.56 -16.71 17.50
CA ASP A 355 25.56 -17.70 18.58
C ASP A 355 24.98 -17.11 19.88
N GLU A 356 25.49 -15.95 20.30
CA GLU A 356 25.20 -15.36 21.61
C GLU A 356 23.97 -14.43 21.61
N GLY A 357 23.56 -13.93 20.44
CA GLY A 357 22.61 -12.82 20.31
C GLY A 357 23.24 -11.47 20.67
N GLY A 358 22.48 -10.38 20.57
CA GLY A 358 22.98 -9.03 20.78
C GLY A 358 22.99 -8.23 19.49
N CYS A 359 23.86 -7.23 19.38
CA CYS A 359 23.86 -6.32 18.23
C CYS A 359 25.26 -6.04 17.69
N CYS A 360 25.42 -6.17 16.38
CA CYS A 360 26.54 -5.62 15.63
C CYS A 360 26.03 -4.48 14.74
N TYR A 361 26.51 -3.26 15.01
CA TYR A 361 26.17 -2.06 14.26
C TYR A 361 27.32 -1.68 13.34
N ILE A 362 27.07 -1.59 12.04
CA ILE A 362 28.08 -1.36 11.01
C ILE A 362 27.80 -0.02 10.34
N ILE A 363 28.69 0.95 10.58
CA ILE A 363 28.67 2.26 9.93
C ILE A 363 29.43 2.16 8.62
N GLY A 364 28.75 2.50 7.53
CA GLY A 364 29.25 2.43 6.16
C GLY A 364 29.42 3.80 5.50
N SER A 365 29.27 3.83 4.18
CA SER A 365 29.30 5.03 3.34
C SER A 365 28.29 4.93 2.20
N THR A 366 27.72 6.07 1.84
CA THR A 366 26.90 6.21 0.62
C THR A 366 27.69 6.68 -0.60
N ARG A 367 28.98 7.02 -0.41
CA ARG A 367 29.82 7.67 -1.44
C ARG A 367 31.16 6.97 -1.69
N ASN A 368 31.76 6.37 -0.67
CA ASN A 368 33.08 5.77 -0.78
C ASN A 368 32.96 4.35 -1.35
N GLN A 369 33.43 4.16 -2.59
CA GLN A 369 33.22 2.93 -3.35
C GLN A 369 33.79 1.69 -2.67
N LYS A 370 35.01 1.74 -2.11
CA LYS A 370 35.60 0.60 -1.38
C LYS A 370 34.82 0.23 -0.13
N ILE A 371 34.22 1.22 0.55
CA ILE A 371 33.36 0.99 1.72
C ILE A 371 32.02 0.36 1.29
N ILE A 372 31.47 0.80 0.15
CA ILE A 372 30.26 0.19 -0.43
C ILE A 372 30.53 -1.27 -0.84
N SER A 373 31.69 -1.56 -1.44
CA SER A 373 32.11 -2.94 -1.75
C SER A 373 32.24 -3.78 -0.47
N ALA A 374 32.87 -3.24 0.58
CA ALA A 374 32.96 -3.90 1.89
C ALA A 374 31.58 -4.16 2.52
N GLN A 375 30.64 -3.23 2.46
CA GLN A 375 29.26 -3.42 2.93
C GLN A 375 28.58 -4.59 2.23
N ARG A 376 28.69 -4.68 0.89
CA ARG A 376 28.12 -5.80 0.12
C ARG A 376 28.74 -7.13 0.53
N MET A 377 30.06 -7.15 0.75
CA MET A 377 30.76 -8.34 1.23
C MET A 377 30.27 -8.72 2.64
N ILE A 378 30.09 -7.77 3.55
CA ILE A 378 29.56 -8.04 4.89
C ILE A 378 28.15 -8.65 4.81
N LEU A 379 27.23 -8.08 4.02
CA LEU A 379 25.89 -8.65 3.84
C LEU A 379 25.96 -10.09 3.30
N THR A 380 26.79 -10.34 2.28
CA THR A 380 27.00 -11.68 1.73
C THR A 380 27.58 -12.62 2.79
N ARG A 381 28.51 -12.15 3.63
CA ARG A 381 29.07 -12.95 4.73
C ARG A 381 28.01 -13.29 5.78
N LEU A 382 27.15 -12.35 6.15
CA LEU A 382 26.02 -12.61 7.05
C LEU A 382 25.07 -13.67 6.50
N ILE A 383 24.77 -13.61 5.19
CA ILE A 383 23.98 -14.62 4.50
C ILE A 383 24.67 -15.98 4.62
N GLN A 384 25.94 -16.08 4.21
CA GLN A 384 26.72 -17.32 4.23
C GLN A 384 26.73 -17.98 5.62
N ILE A 385 27.04 -17.20 6.67
CA ILE A 385 27.02 -17.69 8.06
C ILE A 385 25.65 -18.22 8.42
N ALA A 386 24.58 -17.51 8.04
CA ALA A 386 23.21 -17.96 8.30
C ALA A 386 22.88 -19.29 7.61
N GLU A 387 23.43 -19.53 6.42
CA GLU A 387 23.17 -20.75 5.64
C GLU A 387 23.79 -21.99 6.26
N THR A 388 24.98 -21.84 6.84
CA THR A 388 25.76 -22.95 7.42
C THR A 388 25.29 -23.41 8.80
N ARG A 389 24.28 -22.76 9.40
CA ARG A 389 23.79 -23.11 10.74
C ARG A 389 23.00 -24.42 10.72
N ASP A 390 23.20 -25.25 11.75
CA ASP A 390 22.46 -26.49 11.93
C ASP A 390 20.99 -26.21 12.25
N ARG A 391 20.10 -26.74 11.41
CA ARG A 391 18.64 -26.65 11.56
C ARG A 391 17.96 -27.99 11.71
N ILE A 392 18.73 -29.08 11.63
CA ILE A 392 18.22 -30.45 11.76
C ILE A 392 18.17 -30.82 13.23
N ASN A 393 19.25 -30.54 13.97
CA ASN A 393 19.35 -30.96 15.38
C ASN A 393 19.04 -29.83 16.36
N SER A 394 18.91 -28.58 15.89
CA SER A 394 18.63 -27.43 16.74
C SER A 394 17.70 -26.43 16.06
N THR A 395 16.98 -25.63 16.85
CA THR A 395 16.26 -24.46 16.34
C THR A 395 17.22 -23.26 16.41
N PRO A 396 17.75 -22.79 15.28
CA PRO A 396 18.71 -21.69 15.29
C PRO A 396 18.04 -20.39 15.77
N ARG A 397 18.83 -19.56 16.46
CA ARG A 397 18.44 -18.20 16.88
C ARG A 397 17.95 -17.39 15.67
N THR A 398 16.96 -16.53 15.87
CA THR A 398 16.54 -15.61 14.82
C THR A 398 17.61 -14.53 14.60
N VAL A 399 17.85 -14.21 13.33
CA VAL A 399 18.82 -13.18 12.95
C VAL A 399 18.08 -12.06 12.24
N ALA A 400 18.06 -10.87 12.84
CA ALA A 400 17.50 -9.66 12.26
C ALA A 400 18.62 -8.86 11.58
N ILE A 401 18.59 -8.79 10.25
CA ILE A 401 19.50 -7.97 9.45
C ILE A 401 18.72 -6.74 8.96
N PHE A 402 19.05 -5.57 9.50
CA PHE A 402 18.43 -4.31 9.11
C PHE A 402 19.34 -3.51 8.20
N LEU A 403 18.83 -3.17 7.02
CA LEU A 403 19.56 -2.33 6.07
C LEU A 403 18.83 -0.99 5.93
N ASP A 404 19.44 0.08 6.43
CA ASP A 404 18.86 1.44 6.38
C ASP A 404 18.69 1.94 4.93
N GLU A 405 19.51 1.45 4.00
CA GLU A 405 19.41 1.85 2.59
C GLU A 405 19.82 0.72 1.64
N LEU A 406 18.86 -0.19 1.41
CA LEU A 406 19.01 -1.43 0.64
C LEU A 406 19.86 -1.30 -0.63
N LYS A 407 19.70 -0.24 -1.42
CA LYS A 407 20.39 -0.06 -2.71
C LYS A 407 21.92 -0.12 -2.65
N TYR A 408 22.52 0.24 -1.51
CA TYR A 408 23.97 0.22 -1.36
C TYR A 408 24.52 -1.19 -1.09
N HIS A 409 23.67 -2.09 -0.59
CA HIS A 409 24.04 -3.45 -0.21
C HIS A 409 23.62 -4.50 -1.25
N LEU A 410 22.82 -4.10 -2.25
CA LEU A 410 22.33 -5.00 -3.29
C LEU A 410 23.48 -5.61 -4.12
N SER A 411 23.53 -6.93 -4.13
CA SER A 411 24.28 -7.77 -5.05
C SER A 411 23.38 -8.91 -5.53
N ARG A 412 23.72 -9.55 -6.66
CA ARG A 412 22.95 -10.71 -7.15
C ARG A 412 22.95 -11.87 -6.14
N PRO A 413 24.10 -12.28 -5.54
CA PRO A 413 24.11 -13.26 -4.47
C PRO A 413 23.24 -12.85 -3.27
N ALA A 414 23.29 -11.57 -2.87
CA ALA A 414 22.45 -11.10 -1.76
C ALA A 414 20.95 -11.18 -2.07
N LEU A 415 20.53 -10.90 -3.31
CA LEU A 415 19.14 -11.03 -3.77
C LEU A 415 18.67 -12.50 -3.84
N GLU A 416 19.52 -13.41 -4.29
CA GLU A 416 19.22 -14.84 -4.35
C GLU A 416 19.18 -15.45 -2.93
N GLY A 417 20.13 -15.07 -2.06
CA GLY A 417 20.13 -15.41 -0.64
C GLY A 417 18.88 -14.90 0.07
N LEU A 418 18.47 -13.68 -0.23
CA LEU A 418 17.22 -13.06 0.25
C LEU A 418 15.97 -13.91 -0.04
N GLY A 419 15.86 -14.43 -1.26
CA GLY A 419 14.74 -15.27 -1.67
C GLY A 419 14.68 -16.62 -0.96
N THR A 420 15.82 -17.12 -0.47
CA THR A 420 15.94 -18.43 0.19
C THR A 420 16.10 -18.34 1.72
N ALA A 421 16.24 -17.13 2.26
CA ALA A 421 16.57 -16.89 3.66
C ALA A 421 15.41 -17.14 4.64
N ARG A 422 14.17 -17.21 4.15
CA ARG A 422 12.98 -17.50 4.98
C ARG A 422 13.12 -18.85 5.71
N ASP A 423 13.68 -19.85 5.04
CA ASP A 423 13.93 -21.18 5.61
C ASP A 423 15.16 -21.20 6.53
N LYS A 424 15.92 -20.09 6.58
CA LYS A 424 17.17 -19.94 7.33
C LYS A 424 17.00 -19.16 8.64
N VAL A 425 15.76 -18.84 9.05
CA VAL A 425 15.44 -18.03 10.25
C VAL A 425 16.23 -16.70 10.27
N CYS A 426 16.41 -16.11 9.08
CA CYS A 426 16.90 -14.75 8.91
C CYS A 426 15.72 -13.85 8.60
N ILE A 427 15.52 -12.84 9.43
CA ILE A 427 14.58 -11.77 9.17
C ILE A 427 15.36 -10.62 8.63
N TYR A 428 14.92 -10.13 7.50
CA TYR A 428 15.41 -8.88 7.02
C TYR A 428 14.36 -7.82 7.22
N SER A 429 14.82 -6.69 7.73
CA SER A 429 14.06 -5.46 7.71
C SER A 429 14.75 -4.52 6.74
N TRP A 430 14.05 -4.16 5.66
CA TRP A 430 14.60 -3.29 4.63
C TRP A 430 13.85 -1.98 4.63
N LEU A 431 14.60 -0.89 4.52
CA LEU A 431 14.05 0.41 4.24
C LEU A 431 13.97 0.63 2.72
N PHE A 432 12.76 0.90 2.22
CA PHE A 432 12.57 1.36 0.84
C PHE A 432 12.29 2.86 0.85
N ARG A 433 13.15 3.65 0.22
CA ARG A 433 12.82 5.03 -0.21
C ARG A 433 12.12 4.94 -1.55
N ARG A 434 10.92 5.51 -1.65
CA ARG A 434 10.35 5.92 -2.94
C ARG A 434 10.90 7.28 -3.33
#